data_AF-A0A154L1Q5-F1
#
_entry.id   AF-A0A154L1Q5-F1
#
_cell.length_a   1.000
_cell.length_b   1.000
_cell.length_c   1.000
_cell.angle_alpha   90.00
_cell.angle_beta   90.00
_cell.angle_gamma   90.00
#
_symmetry.space_group_name_H-M   'P 1'
#
loop_
_entity.id
_entity.type
_entity.pdbx_description
1 polymer ?
#
loop_
_entity_poly.entity_id
_entity_poly.type
_entity_poly.pdbx_seq_one_letter_code
_entity_poly.pdbx_strand_id
1 'polypeptide(L)'
;MSRKVIITCAITGSVHTPSMSPHLPITPDQIADQAIAAANAGAAILHLHARDPETGFPSPEPAVFDQFLPRIKSATDAVINISTGGGMTMTVKDRIRAAKQAAPEMASLNMGTMNFGLFPALAGRSDWKHDWEPKFLEDSRDFVFKNTFADIETILADLGDANGTRFEFECYDVGHLYTLAHFVDRGLIKGPIFIQFVLGVLGGIGADPDNLAHLKRTADKLFGDQYQFSVLGAGRHQMPLATMSATMGGHVRVGLEDNLYLRKGELAPDNASQVRKIREVLDGLSLEIATPDEARTMLGLKGADQVAF
;
A
#
# COMPACT_ATOMS: atom_id res chain seq x y z
N MET A 1 25.45 11.11 -8.98
CA MET A 1 24.72 9.85 -9.21
C MET A 1 23.28 10.20 -9.53
N SER A 2 22.62 9.47 -10.43
CA SER A 2 21.19 9.63 -10.69
C SER A 2 20.38 9.33 -9.42
N ARG A 3 19.26 10.02 -9.24
CA ARG A 3 18.36 9.80 -8.10
C ARG A 3 17.66 8.45 -8.27
N LYS A 4 17.69 7.63 -7.23
CA LYS A 4 16.99 6.34 -7.15
C LYS A 4 15.53 6.50 -6.74
N VAL A 5 14.62 5.82 -7.43
CA VAL A 5 13.18 5.84 -7.19
C VAL A 5 12.70 4.47 -6.74
N ILE A 6 12.22 4.38 -5.51
CA ILE A 6 11.50 3.21 -5.01
C ILE A 6 10.18 3.06 -5.77
N ILE A 7 9.96 1.88 -6.34
CA ILE A 7 8.67 1.43 -6.85
C ILE A 7 8.08 0.46 -5.82
N THR A 8 6.95 0.83 -5.23
CA THR A 8 6.10 -0.08 -4.45
C THR A 8 5.06 -0.70 -5.36
N CYS A 9 4.86 -2.02 -5.28
CA CYS A 9 3.76 -2.71 -5.95
C CYS A 9 2.78 -3.29 -4.92
N ALA A 10 1.54 -2.80 -4.93
CA ALA A 10 0.46 -3.25 -4.08
C ALA A 10 -0.39 -4.30 -4.80
N ILE A 11 -0.27 -5.55 -4.36
CA ILE A 11 -0.55 -6.71 -5.20
C ILE A 11 -2.05 -6.96 -5.40
N THR A 12 -2.84 -6.87 -4.34
CA THR A 12 -4.27 -7.26 -4.41
C THR A 12 -5.20 -6.42 -3.54
N GLY A 13 -4.73 -5.92 -2.39
CA GLY A 13 -5.54 -5.13 -1.47
C GLY A 13 -6.79 -5.81 -0.94
N SER A 14 -7.70 -4.96 -0.49
CA SER A 14 -9.04 -5.34 -0.01
C SER A 14 -10.17 -4.58 -0.69
N VAL A 15 -9.86 -3.61 -1.57
CA VAL A 15 -10.85 -2.74 -2.22
C VAL A 15 -11.54 -3.42 -3.40
N HIS A 16 -10.76 -3.87 -4.37
CA HIS A 16 -11.30 -4.55 -5.55
C HIS A 16 -11.80 -5.96 -5.20
N THR A 17 -12.83 -6.42 -5.91
CA THR A 17 -13.44 -7.74 -5.70
C THR A 17 -13.22 -8.66 -6.91
N PRO A 18 -13.31 -9.99 -6.76
CA PRO A 18 -13.02 -10.97 -7.83
C PRO A 18 -13.82 -10.79 -9.14
N SER A 19 -15.01 -10.20 -9.07
CA SER A 19 -15.85 -9.92 -10.24
C SER A 19 -15.39 -8.71 -11.05
N MET A 20 -14.56 -7.84 -10.47
CA MET A 20 -14.10 -6.63 -11.14
C MET A 20 -12.99 -6.89 -12.17
N SER A 21 -12.18 -7.93 -11.96
CA SER A 21 -11.13 -8.34 -12.90
C SER A 21 -10.78 -9.82 -12.72
N PRO A 22 -10.61 -10.60 -13.80
CA PRO A 22 -10.10 -11.97 -13.72
C PRO A 22 -8.60 -12.01 -13.36
N HIS A 23 -7.91 -10.88 -13.38
CA HIS A 23 -6.47 -10.76 -13.09
C HIS A 23 -6.16 -10.39 -11.64
N LEU A 24 -7.18 -10.09 -10.83
CA LEU A 24 -7.01 -9.78 -9.41
C LEU A 24 -6.48 -11.04 -8.69
N PRO A 25 -5.30 -11.00 -8.03
CA PRO A 25 -4.76 -12.17 -7.34
C PRO A 25 -5.60 -12.51 -6.11
N ILE A 26 -6.06 -13.74 -6.01
CA ILE A 26 -6.91 -14.22 -4.92
C ILE A 26 -6.18 -15.24 -4.05
N THR A 27 -5.70 -16.33 -4.65
CA THR A 27 -5.07 -17.41 -3.88
C THR A 27 -3.66 -17.02 -3.41
N PRO A 28 -3.13 -17.64 -2.35
CA PRO A 28 -1.74 -17.47 -1.93
C PRO A 28 -0.74 -17.66 -3.07
N ASP A 29 -0.97 -18.65 -3.94
CA ASP A 29 -0.10 -18.87 -5.10
C ASP A 29 -0.16 -17.72 -6.11
N GLN A 30 -1.35 -17.23 -6.43
CA GLN A 30 -1.52 -16.08 -7.33
C GLN A 30 -0.87 -14.81 -6.76
N ILE A 31 -1.02 -14.59 -5.45
CA ILE A 31 -0.39 -13.46 -4.75
C ILE A 31 1.14 -13.58 -4.81
N ALA A 32 1.70 -14.76 -4.50
CA ALA A 32 3.14 -15.00 -4.57
C ALA A 32 3.68 -14.82 -6.00
N ASP A 33 3.03 -15.44 -7.00
CA ASP A 33 3.44 -15.36 -8.40
C ASP A 33 3.46 -13.91 -8.90
N GLN A 34 2.40 -13.15 -8.65
CA GLN A 34 2.34 -11.76 -9.09
C GLN A 34 3.28 -10.85 -8.30
N ALA A 35 3.53 -11.13 -7.02
CA ALA A 35 4.49 -10.39 -6.22
C ALA A 35 5.93 -10.60 -6.72
N ILE A 36 6.32 -11.85 -6.99
CA ILE A 36 7.64 -12.19 -7.55
C ILE A 36 7.79 -11.58 -8.95
N ALA A 37 6.75 -11.65 -9.79
CA ALA A 37 6.78 -11.03 -11.12
C ALA A 37 6.90 -9.51 -11.05
N ALA A 38 6.25 -8.85 -10.08
CA ALA A 38 6.37 -7.42 -9.85
C ALA A 38 7.78 -7.03 -9.39
N ALA A 39 8.40 -7.81 -8.49
CA ALA A 39 9.78 -7.61 -8.07
C ALA A 39 10.75 -7.75 -9.26
N ASN A 40 10.60 -8.82 -10.06
CA ASN A 40 11.40 -9.03 -11.27
C ASN A 40 11.24 -7.91 -12.32
N ALA A 41 10.09 -7.22 -12.33
CA ALA A 41 9.86 -6.06 -13.19
C ALA A 41 10.53 -4.77 -12.68
N GLY A 42 10.92 -4.72 -11.41
CA GLY A 42 11.62 -3.59 -10.78
C GLY A 42 10.96 -3.02 -9.52
N ALA A 43 9.96 -3.70 -8.94
CA ALA A 43 9.41 -3.28 -7.65
C ALA A 43 10.39 -3.60 -6.51
N ALA A 44 10.78 -2.58 -5.74
CA ALA A 44 11.65 -2.74 -4.58
C ALA A 44 10.88 -3.10 -3.31
N ILE A 45 9.59 -2.74 -3.25
CA ILE A 45 8.68 -3.00 -2.13
C ILE A 45 7.42 -3.68 -2.65
N LEU A 46 6.98 -4.74 -1.97
CA LEU A 46 5.76 -5.48 -2.23
C LEU A 46 4.79 -5.25 -1.08
N HIS A 47 3.68 -4.54 -1.33
CA HIS A 47 2.63 -4.31 -0.34
C HIS A 47 1.58 -5.42 -0.45
N LEU A 48 1.36 -6.12 0.67
CA LEU A 48 0.67 -7.40 0.69
C LEU A 48 -0.57 -7.38 1.59
N HIS A 49 -1.64 -7.93 1.05
CA HIS A 49 -2.86 -8.32 1.73
C HIS A 49 -3.09 -9.82 1.48
N ALA A 50 -3.84 -10.47 2.37
CA ALA A 50 -4.36 -11.81 2.14
C ALA A 50 -5.85 -11.78 1.80
N ARG A 51 -6.28 -12.80 1.08
CA ARG A 51 -7.68 -13.07 0.75
C ARG A 51 -8.00 -14.51 1.05
N ASP A 52 -9.25 -14.77 1.37
CA ASP A 52 -9.80 -16.12 1.44
C ASP A 52 -9.57 -16.83 0.09
N PRO A 53 -8.87 -17.98 0.07
CA PRO A 53 -8.47 -18.62 -1.20
C PRO A 53 -9.64 -19.13 -2.04
N GLU A 54 -10.80 -19.37 -1.44
CA GLU A 54 -11.97 -19.91 -2.13
C GLU A 54 -12.85 -18.80 -2.72
N THR A 55 -13.01 -17.69 -1.98
CA THR A 55 -14.01 -16.66 -2.28
C THR A 55 -13.41 -15.30 -2.64
N GLY A 56 -12.13 -15.08 -2.34
CA GLY A 56 -11.47 -13.78 -2.51
C GLY A 56 -11.84 -12.70 -1.50
N PHE A 57 -12.61 -13.05 -0.46
CA PHE A 57 -12.96 -12.13 0.61
C PHE A 57 -11.68 -11.69 1.36
N PRO A 58 -11.50 -10.40 1.73
CA PRO A 58 -10.30 -9.97 2.46
C PRO A 58 -10.11 -10.73 3.78
N SER A 59 -8.90 -11.30 4.00
CA SER A 59 -8.62 -12.15 5.17
C SER A 59 -7.53 -11.54 6.07
N PRO A 60 -7.74 -11.47 7.41
CA PRO A 60 -6.72 -11.09 8.37
C PRO A 60 -5.86 -12.27 8.86
N GLU A 61 -6.15 -13.49 8.39
CA GLU A 61 -5.63 -14.71 9.02
C GLU A 61 -4.14 -14.92 8.72
N PRO A 62 -3.27 -14.95 9.76
CA PRO A 62 -1.83 -15.17 9.58
C PRO A 62 -1.51 -16.46 8.81
N ALA A 63 -2.28 -17.52 9.02
CA ALA A 63 -2.12 -18.80 8.32
C ALA A 63 -2.27 -18.70 6.80
N VAL A 64 -2.95 -17.66 6.28
CA VAL A 64 -3.02 -17.40 4.83
C VAL A 64 -1.75 -16.69 4.36
N PHE A 65 -1.23 -15.74 5.15
CA PHE A 65 0.06 -15.09 4.87
C PHE A 65 1.23 -16.09 4.88
N ASP A 66 1.24 -17.03 5.82
CA ASP A 66 2.27 -18.08 5.96
C ASP A 66 2.42 -18.94 4.69
N GLN A 67 1.40 -18.99 3.83
CA GLN A 67 1.43 -19.76 2.58
C GLN A 67 2.20 -19.04 1.45
N PHE A 68 2.32 -17.71 1.49
CA PHE A 68 2.99 -16.95 0.41
C PHE A 68 4.22 -16.18 0.87
N LEU A 69 4.32 -15.76 2.13
CA LEU A 69 5.45 -14.97 2.62
C LEU A 69 6.81 -15.68 2.45
N PRO A 70 6.98 -16.96 2.88
CA PRO A 70 8.26 -17.66 2.71
C PRO A 70 8.59 -17.88 1.23
N ARG A 71 7.57 -18.13 0.41
CA ARG A 71 7.73 -18.33 -1.04
C ARG A 71 8.26 -17.06 -1.71
N ILE A 72 7.70 -15.90 -1.40
CA ILE A 72 8.17 -14.61 -1.92
C ILE A 72 9.61 -14.35 -1.45
N LYS A 73 9.87 -14.48 -0.13
CA LYS A 73 11.21 -14.27 0.44
C LYS A 73 12.28 -15.15 -0.20
N SER A 74 11.96 -16.41 -0.51
CA SER A 74 12.89 -17.34 -1.15
C SER A 74 13.20 -17.01 -2.61
N ALA A 75 12.35 -16.24 -3.27
CA ALA A 75 12.41 -15.99 -4.71
C ALA A 75 12.87 -14.57 -5.07
N THR A 76 12.81 -13.62 -4.14
CA THR A 76 13.24 -12.24 -4.36
C THR A 76 13.66 -11.55 -3.06
N ASP A 77 14.60 -10.61 -3.18
CA ASP A 77 15.02 -9.74 -2.07
C ASP A 77 14.11 -8.53 -1.86
N ALA A 78 13.02 -8.38 -2.62
CA ALA A 78 12.09 -7.26 -2.45
C ALA A 78 11.59 -7.13 -1.00
N VAL A 79 11.49 -5.90 -0.52
CA VAL A 79 10.98 -5.60 0.82
C VAL A 79 9.53 -6.01 0.89
N ILE A 80 9.18 -6.82 1.89
CA ILE A 80 7.79 -7.18 2.14
C ILE A 80 7.18 -6.18 3.12
N ASN A 81 6.15 -5.49 2.65
CA ASN A 81 5.32 -4.56 3.40
C ASN A 81 3.95 -5.22 3.68
N ILE A 82 3.68 -5.58 4.94
CA ILE A 82 2.41 -6.22 5.32
C ILE A 82 1.40 -5.14 5.70
N SER A 83 0.22 -5.18 5.08
CA SER A 83 -0.83 -4.24 5.41
C SER A 83 -1.31 -4.38 6.85
N THR A 84 -1.41 -3.26 7.56
CA THR A 84 -2.24 -3.18 8.79
C THR A 84 -3.56 -2.49 8.52
N GLY A 85 -3.91 -2.19 7.27
CA GLY A 85 -5.22 -1.66 6.87
C GLY A 85 -6.30 -2.75 6.82
N GLY A 86 -5.96 -3.95 6.37
CA GLY A 86 -6.88 -5.09 6.26
C GLY A 86 -8.12 -4.79 5.41
N GLY A 87 -9.29 -5.28 5.82
CA GLY A 87 -10.59 -5.09 5.16
C GLY A 87 -11.67 -4.55 6.09
N MET A 88 -12.80 -4.10 5.52
CA MET A 88 -13.84 -3.31 6.22
C MET A 88 -14.52 -4.01 7.41
N THR A 89 -14.38 -5.32 7.55
CA THR A 89 -14.97 -6.09 8.66
C THR A 89 -14.00 -6.36 9.81
N MET A 90 -12.76 -5.89 9.72
CA MET A 90 -11.68 -6.25 10.65
C MET A 90 -11.48 -5.20 11.73
N THR A 91 -11.33 -5.65 12.97
CA THR A 91 -10.86 -4.77 14.05
C THR A 91 -9.37 -4.46 13.89
N VAL A 92 -8.86 -3.41 14.54
CA VAL A 92 -7.41 -3.11 14.54
C VAL A 92 -6.60 -4.29 15.06
N LYS A 93 -7.11 -5.02 16.07
CA LYS A 93 -6.46 -6.23 16.59
C LYS A 93 -6.36 -7.31 15.52
N ASP A 94 -7.40 -7.50 14.72
CA ASP A 94 -7.39 -8.47 13.62
C ASP A 94 -6.37 -8.08 12.55
N ARG A 95 -6.37 -6.80 12.17
CA ARG A 95 -5.55 -6.22 11.11
C ARG A 95 -4.04 -6.34 11.33
N ILE A 96 -3.59 -6.39 12.60
CA ILE A 96 -2.16 -6.49 12.90
C ILE A 96 -1.66 -7.92 13.15
N ARG A 97 -2.54 -8.94 13.25
CA ARG A 97 -2.13 -10.30 13.63
C ARG A 97 -1.03 -10.85 12.72
N ALA A 98 -1.19 -10.72 11.41
CA ALA A 98 -0.22 -11.18 10.43
C ALA A 98 1.13 -10.47 10.59
N ALA A 99 1.13 -9.13 10.71
CA ALA A 99 2.36 -8.36 10.90
C ALA A 99 3.04 -8.65 12.27
N LYS A 100 2.27 -8.89 13.34
CA LYS A 100 2.82 -9.29 14.64
C LYS A 100 3.54 -10.64 14.57
N GLN A 101 2.94 -11.60 13.88
CA GLN A 101 3.52 -12.94 13.71
C GLN A 101 4.73 -12.92 12.78
N ALA A 102 4.59 -12.30 11.60
CA ALA A 102 5.62 -12.28 10.56
C ALA A 102 6.80 -11.35 10.89
N ALA A 103 6.61 -10.39 11.80
CA ALA A 103 7.59 -9.38 12.17
C ALA A 103 8.30 -8.80 10.93
N PRO A 104 7.56 -8.21 9.96
CA PRO A 104 8.12 -7.81 8.67
C PRO A 104 9.13 -6.67 8.84
N GLU A 105 9.91 -6.41 7.78
CA GLU A 105 10.73 -5.20 7.73
C GLU A 105 9.87 -3.93 7.76
N MET A 106 8.71 -4.02 7.11
CA MET A 106 7.81 -2.90 6.88
C MET A 106 6.34 -3.31 7.03
N ALA A 107 5.51 -2.40 7.53
CA ALA A 107 4.07 -2.54 7.53
C ALA A 107 3.38 -1.21 7.17
N SER A 108 2.20 -1.26 6.55
CA SER A 108 1.43 -0.04 6.34
C SER A 108 0.83 0.44 7.66
N LEU A 109 0.65 1.74 7.84
CA LEU A 109 0.02 2.33 9.02
C LEU A 109 -0.85 3.51 8.60
N ASN A 110 -2.16 3.33 8.77
CA ASN A 110 -3.16 4.32 8.42
C ASN A 110 -3.23 5.43 9.47
N MET A 111 -3.02 6.67 9.04
CA MET A 111 -2.77 7.81 9.93
C MET A 111 -4.03 8.57 10.39
N GLY A 112 -5.21 8.00 10.22
CA GLY A 112 -6.43 8.63 10.71
C GLY A 112 -7.71 7.83 10.46
N THR A 113 -8.74 8.19 11.21
CA THR A 113 -10.08 7.65 11.05
C THR A 113 -10.83 8.43 9.99
N MET A 114 -11.45 7.75 9.04
CA MET A 114 -12.12 8.38 7.90
C MET A 114 -13.27 7.52 7.37
N ASN A 115 -14.16 8.14 6.60
CA ASN A 115 -15.06 7.39 5.72
C ASN A 115 -14.23 6.73 4.62
N PHE A 116 -14.68 5.57 4.14
CA PHE A 116 -14.00 4.85 3.05
C PHE A 116 -15.04 4.20 2.12
N GLY A 117 -15.57 5.01 1.20
CA GLY A 117 -16.73 4.65 0.39
C GLY A 117 -16.37 3.89 -0.89
N LEU A 118 -16.75 2.61 -0.95
CA LEU A 118 -16.58 1.72 -2.11
C LEU A 118 -17.88 1.48 -2.89
N PHE A 119 -19.03 1.80 -2.31
CA PHE A 119 -20.36 1.60 -2.88
C PHE A 119 -20.56 2.19 -4.30
N PRO A 120 -19.85 3.26 -4.75
CA PRO A 120 -19.98 3.70 -6.14
C PRO A 120 -19.56 2.63 -7.16
N ALA A 121 -18.72 1.67 -6.78
CA ALA A 121 -18.30 0.56 -7.64
C ALA A 121 -19.43 -0.42 -7.99
N LEU A 122 -20.59 -0.34 -7.31
CA LEU A 122 -21.81 -1.08 -7.67
C LEU A 122 -22.47 -0.57 -8.95
N ALA A 123 -22.21 0.69 -9.32
CA ALA A 123 -22.97 1.36 -10.38
C ALA A 123 -22.81 0.63 -11.72
N GLY A 124 -23.94 0.18 -12.27
CA GLY A 124 -24.00 -0.47 -13.59
C GLY A 124 -23.51 -1.91 -13.63
N ARG A 125 -23.22 -2.53 -12.47
CA ARG A 125 -22.77 -3.93 -12.38
C ARG A 125 -23.86 -4.85 -11.83
N SER A 126 -24.07 -5.98 -12.49
CA SER A 126 -24.99 -7.04 -12.05
C SER A 126 -24.37 -8.44 -12.06
N ASP A 127 -23.20 -8.60 -12.67
CA ASP A 127 -22.46 -9.86 -12.76
C ASP A 127 -21.50 -10.02 -11.57
N TRP A 128 -21.95 -10.76 -10.55
CA TRP A 128 -21.18 -11.05 -9.34
C TRP A 128 -20.90 -12.56 -9.23
N LYS A 129 -19.65 -12.92 -8.93
CA LYS A 129 -19.20 -14.31 -8.71
C LYS A 129 -19.58 -14.79 -7.32
N HIS A 130 -19.58 -13.89 -6.33
CA HIS A 130 -19.93 -14.23 -4.96
C HIS A 130 -20.91 -13.22 -4.37
N ASP A 131 -21.87 -13.71 -3.57
CA ASP A 131 -22.91 -12.89 -2.94
C ASP A 131 -22.35 -11.85 -1.96
N TRP A 132 -21.15 -12.09 -1.42
CA TRP A 132 -20.50 -11.15 -0.50
C TRP A 132 -20.06 -9.87 -1.20
N GLU A 133 -19.74 -9.89 -2.50
CA GLU A 133 -19.14 -8.76 -3.21
C GLU A 133 -20.04 -7.52 -3.25
N PRO A 134 -21.29 -7.59 -3.74
CA PRO A 134 -22.16 -6.41 -3.77
C PRO A 134 -22.52 -5.94 -2.36
N LYS A 135 -22.70 -6.86 -1.40
CA LYS A 135 -22.98 -6.51 -0.01
C LYS A 135 -21.80 -5.77 0.62
N PHE A 136 -20.58 -6.27 0.44
CA PHE A 136 -19.36 -5.65 0.93
C PHE A 136 -19.22 -4.22 0.42
N LEU A 137 -19.44 -3.99 -0.88
CA LEU A 137 -19.38 -2.66 -1.45
C LEU A 137 -20.48 -1.75 -0.90
N GLU A 138 -21.71 -2.22 -0.74
CA GLU A 138 -22.80 -1.40 -0.17
C GLU A 138 -22.57 -1.09 1.31
N ASP A 139 -22.08 -2.05 2.09
CA ASP A 139 -21.76 -1.88 3.51
C ASP A 139 -20.71 -0.77 3.74
N SER A 140 -19.87 -0.48 2.74
CA SER A 140 -18.93 0.64 2.79
C SER A 140 -19.59 2.03 2.95
N ARG A 141 -20.89 2.15 2.65
CA ARG A 141 -21.64 3.41 2.77
C ARG A 141 -21.74 3.87 4.22
N ASP A 142 -21.82 2.94 5.17
CA ASP A 142 -21.89 3.18 6.61
C ASP A 142 -20.60 2.72 7.33
N PHE A 143 -19.53 2.53 6.57
CA PHE A 143 -18.25 2.08 7.12
C PHE A 143 -17.35 3.25 7.51
N VAL A 144 -16.81 3.16 8.72
CA VAL A 144 -15.75 4.03 9.21
C VAL A 144 -14.45 3.24 9.27
N PHE A 145 -13.45 3.66 8.51
CA PHE A 145 -12.13 3.10 8.58
C PHE A 145 -11.39 3.63 9.81
N LYS A 146 -11.60 2.95 10.94
CA LYS A 146 -11.13 3.36 12.26
C LYS A 146 -9.62 3.20 12.42
N ASN A 147 -8.95 4.32 12.66
CA ASN A 147 -7.56 4.43 13.14
C ASN A 147 -7.48 5.61 14.10
N THR A 148 -7.91 5.40 15.34
CA THR A 148 -7.84 6.43 16.38
C THR A 148 -6.38 6.63 16.83
N PHE A 149 -6.09 7.69 17.57
CA PHE A 149 -4.76 7.88 18.15
C PHE A 149 -4.30 6.68 18.99
N ALA A 150 -5.19 6.11 19.81
CA ALA A 150 -4.88 4.92 20.62
C ALA A 150 -4.63 3.66 19.76
N ASP A 151 -5.33 3.52 18.63
CA ASP A 151 -5.07 2.43 17.70
C ASP A 151 -3.67 2.59 17.07
N ILE A 152 -3.30 3.81 16.66
CA ILE A 152 -1.98 4.10 16.09
C ILE A 152 -0.88 3.86 17.13
N GLU A 153 -1.05 4.29 18.38
CA GLU A 153 -0.12 3.96 19.48
C GLU A 153 0.04 2.46 19.67
N THR A 154 -1.07 1.71 19.61
CA THR A 154 -1.04 0.24 19.73
C THR A 154 -0.20 -0.37 18.61
N ILE A 155 -0.39 0.07 17.36
CA ILE A 155 0.36 -0.45 16.21
C ILE A 155 1.85 -0.10 16.31
N LEU A 156 2.18 1.15 16.69
CA LEU A 156 3.55 1.60 16.88
C LEU A 156 4.28 0.77 17.96
N ALA A 157 3.61 0.48 19.07
CA ALA A 157 4.17 -0.34 20.15
C ALA A 157 4.29 -1.82 19.75
N ASP A 158 3.19 -2.40 19.25
CA ASP A 158 3.08 -3.85 18.99
C ASP A 158 3.90 -4.34 17.80
N LEU A 159 4.26 -3.44 16.87
CA LEU A 159 5.08 -3.75 15.70
C LEU A 159 6.42 -3.02 15.76
N GLY A 160 6.40 -1.69 15.92
CA GLY A 160 7.61 -0.88 15.88
C GLY A 160 8.56 -1.20 17.04
N ASP A 161 8.10 -0.96 18.27
CA ASP A 161 8.93 -1.16 19.46
C ASP A 161 9.19 -2.66 19.74
N ALA A 162 8.19 -3.52 19.49
CA ALA A 162 8.27 -4.94 19.82
C ALA A 162 9.18 -5.75 18.87
N ASN A 163 9.21 -5.43 17.57
CA ASN A 163 9.92 -6.26 16.59
C ASN A 163 10.69 -5.48 15.51
N GLY A 164 10.81 -4.16 15.66
CA GLY A 164 11.60 -3.31 14.77
C GLY A 164 10.95 -3.03 13.41
N THR A 165 9.65 -3.30 13.25
CA THR A 165 8.92 -2.98 12.01
C THR A 165 8.96 -1.47 11.73
N ARG A 166 9.32 -1.09 10.51
CA ARG A 166 9.20 0.28 9.99
C ARG A 166 7.84 0.48 9.33
N PHE A 167 7.41 1.72 9.14
CA PHE A 167 6.06 2.00 8.66
C PHE A 167 6.01 2.77 7.35
N GLU A 168 5.10 2.33 6.47
CA GLU A 168 4.54 3.15 5.40
C GLU A 168 3.35 3.92 5.98
N PHE A 169 3.51 5.23 6.24
CA PHE A 169 2.45 6.05 6.84
C PHE A 169 1.44 6.48 5.78
N GLU A 170 0.32 5.79 5.70
CA GLU A 170 -0.75 6.04 4.72
C GLU A 170 -1.57 7.28 5.14
N CYS A 171 -1.38 8.37 4.40
CA CYS A 171 -1.99 9.68 4.62
C CYS A 171 -2.97 9.99 3.48
N TYR A 172 -4.26 9.93 3.79
CA TYR A 172 -5.36 10.12 2.85
C TYR A 172 -5.86 11.56 2.80
N ASP A 173 -5.43 12.39 3.75
CA ASP A 173 -5.81 13.79 3.83
C ASP A 173 -4.74 14.57 4.61
N VAL A 174 -4.79 15.90 4.54
CA VAL A 174 -3.89 16.84 5.21
C VAL A 174 -3.90 16.61 6.73
N GLY A 175 -5.06 16.32 7.32
CA GLY A 175 -5.19 16.04 8.75
C GLY A 175 -4.34 14.85 9.20
N HIS A 176 -4.15 13.84 8.35
CA HIS A 176 -3.33 12.66 8.66
C HIS A 176 -1.84 13.01 8.78
N LEU A 177 -1.36 14.03 8.07
CA LEU A 177 0.01 14.54 8.23
C LEU A 177 0.19 15.20 9.60
N TYR A 178 -0.80 15.94 10.08
CA TYR A 178 -0.76 16.50 11.43
C TYR A 178 -0.86 15.41 12.51
N THR A 179 -1.63 14.35 12.26
CA THR A 179 -1.61 13.16 13.13
C THR A 179 -0.20 12.54 13.20
N LEU A 180 0.48 12.40 12.06
CA LEU A 180 1.85 11.87 12.02
C LEU A 180 2.81 12.81 12.76
N ALA A 181 2.72 14.12 12.55
CA ALA A 181 3.53 15.12 13.25
C ALA A 181 3.39 15.01 14.78
N HIS A 182 2.17 14.81 15.30
CA HIS A 182 1.94 14.57 16.73
C HIS A 182 2.73 13.37 17.27
N PHE A 183 2.82 12.27 16.51
CA PHE A 183 3.59 11.10 16.92
C PHE A 183 5.11 11.28 16.77
N VAL A 184 5.55 12.08 15.80
CA VAL A 184 6.94 12.50 15.65
C VAL A 184 7.38 13.38 16.82
N ASP A 185 6.58 14.40 17.18
CA ASP A 185 6.86 15.32 18.29
C ASP A 185 6.96 14.58 19.64
N ARG A 186 6.22 13.48 19.79
CA ARG A 186 6.27 12.60 20.96
C ARG A 186 7.43 11.60 20.94
N GLY A 187 8.24 11.56 19.88
CA GLY A 187 9.37 10.66 19.75
C GLY A 187 9.00 9.18 19.55
N LEU A 188 7.76 8.89 19.15
CA LEU A 188 7.29 7.51 18.91
C LEU A 188 7.67 7.00 17.51
N ILE A 189 7.99 7.89 16.58
CA ILE A 189 8.47 7.51 15.24
C ILE A 189 10.00 7.44 15.25
N LYS A 190 10.55 6.25 14.97
CA LYS A 190 12.00 6.01 14.84
C LYS A 190 12.43 6.08 13.39
N GLY A 191 13.70 6.42 13.10
CA GLY A 191 14.28 6.35 11.76
C GLY A 191 13.64 7.28 10.71
N PRO A 192 14.01 7.13 9.42
CA PRO A 192 13.43 7.91 8.33
C PRO A 192 11.92 7.73 8.24
N ILE A 193 11.19 8.82 8.02
CA ILE A 193 9.74 8.81 7.87
C ILE A 193 9.40 8.48 6.41
N PHE A 194 8.60 7.46 6.16
CA PHE A 194 8.12 7.13 4.81
C PHE A 194 6.62 7.39 4.70
N ILE A 195 6.26 8.49 4.04
CA ILE A 195 4.86 8.92 3.92
C ILE A 195 4.30 8.42 2.59
N GLN A 196 3.18 7.71 2.61
CA GLN A 196 2.43 7.36 1.42
C GLN A 196 1.24 8.32 1.29
N PHE A 197 1.28 9.21 0.30
CA PHE A 197 0.13 10.06 -0.03
C PHE A 197 -0.88 9.24 -0.83
N VAL A 198 -2.09 9.08 -0.30
CA VAL A 198 -3.16 8.29 -0.92
C VAL A 198 -4.24 9.23 -1.45
N LEU A 199 -4.38 9.33 -2.77
CA LEU A 199 -5.32 10.26 -3.39
C LEU A 199 -6.42 9.54 -4.20
N GLY A 200 -7.64 10.07 -4.13
CA GLY A 200 -8.77 9.62 -4.97
C GLY A 200 -9.68 8.57 -4.34
N VAL A 201 -9.53 8.30 -3.05
CA VAL A 201 -10.46 7.46 -2.28
C VAL A 201 -11.63 8.32 -1.82
N LEU A 202 -12.87 7.86 -2.02
CA LEU A 202 -14.05 8.57 -1.53
C LEU A 202 -14.09 8.56 0.00
N GLY A 203 -13.96 9.75 0.59
CA GLY A 203 -13.80 9.95 2.03
C GLY A 203 -12.44 10.50 2.43
N GLY A 204 -11.47 10.48 1.50
CA GLY A 204 -10.19 11.19 1.62
C GLY A 204 -10.07 12.34 0.61
N ILE A 205 -8.84 12.79 0.39
CA ILE A 205 -8.52 13.90 -0.52
C ILE A 205 -8.65 13.48 -2.00
N GLY A 206 -9.12 14.40 -2.84
CA GLY A 206 -9.32 14.17 -4.27
C GLY A 206 -8.01 13.97 -5.05
N ALA A 207 -8.07 13.24 -6.17
CA ALA A 207 -6.93 12.92 -7.04
C ALA A 207 -6.55 14.04 -8.03
N ASP A 208 -6.50 15.27 -7.52
CA ASP A 208 -6.14 16.47 -8.27
C ASP A 208 -4.66 16.84 -8.04
N PRO A 209 -3.94 17.35 -9.05
CA PRO A 209 -2.55 17.79 -8.90
C PRO A 209 -2.32 18.79 -7.76
N ASP A 210 -3.26 19.72 -7.55
CA ASP A 210 -3.18 20.73 -6.49
C ASP A 210 -3.22 20.12 -5.09
N ASN A 211 -3.96 19.01 -4.92
CA ASN A 211 -4.01 18.29 -3.65
C ASN A 211 -2.67 17.59 -3.36
N LEU A 212 -2.04 16.95 -4.36
CA LEU A 212 -0.70 16.38 -4.19
C LEU A 212 0.33 17.47 -3.85
N ALA A 213 0.31 18.60 -4.55
CA ALA A 213 1.18 19.73 -4.24
C ALA A 213 0.94 20.27 -2.81
N HIS A 214 -0.31 20.31 -2.36
CA HIS A 214 -0.66 20.75 -1.02
C HIS A 214 -0.21 19.77 0.07
N LEU A 215 -0.38 18.46 -0.13
CA LEU A 215 0.14 17.42 0.78
C LEU A 215 1.66 17.51 0.89
N LYS A 216 2.36 17.60 -0.25
CA LYS A 216 3.83 17.73 -0.27
C LYS A 216 4.30 18.95 0.52
N ARG A 217 3.73 20.14 0.24
CA ARG A 217 4.05 21.39 0.95
C ARG A 217 3.75 21.31 2.44
N THR A 218 2.69 20.61 2.82
CA THR A 218 2.36 20.40 4.24
C THR A 218 3.38 19.49 4.91
N ALA A 219 3.76 18.39 4.25
CA ALA A 219 4.80 17.49 4.75
C ALA A 219 6.17 18.20 4.85
N ASP A 220 6.54 19.03 3.88
CA ASP A 220 7.76 19.86 3.93
C ASP A 220 7.77 20.76 5.18
N LYS A 221 6.65 21.41 5.46
CA LYS A 221 6.50 22.27 6.64
C LYS A 221 6.61 21.48 7.95
N LEU A 222 6.04 20.27 8.01
CA LEU A 222 5.94 19.49 9.24
C LEU A 222 7.19 18.65 9.53
N PHE A 223 7.85 18.12 8.51
CA PHE A 223 8.89 17.11 8.65
C PHE A 223 10.25 17.53 8.08
N GLY A 224 10.31 18.60 7.28
CA GLY A 224 11.56 19.06 6.65
C GLY A 224 12.27 17.94 5.91
N ASP A 225 13.55 17.71 6.23
CA ASP A 225 14.38 16.68 5.60
C ASP A 225 14.25 15.29 6.25
N GLN A 226 13.37 15.11 7.23
CA GLN A 226 13.23 13.84 7.98
C GLN A 226 12.41 12.77 7.26
N TYR A 227 11.78 13.12 6.13
CA TYR A 227 10.86 12.24 5.43
C TYR A 227 11.22 12.02 3.97
N GLN A 228 10.80 10.86 3.48
CA GLN A 228 10.63 10.55 2.07
C GLN A 228 9.15 10.27 1.83
N PHE A 229 8.69 10.46 0.60
CA PHE A 229 7.29 10.23 0.26
C PHE A 229 7.12 9.37 -0.98
N SER A 230 6.03 8.64 -1.02
CA SER A 230 5.50 7.93 -2.19
C SER A 230 4.08 8.41 -2.48
N VAL A 231 3.58 8.11 -3.67
CA VAL A 231 2.21 8.46 -4.07
C VAL A 231 1.49 7.27 -4.67
N LEU A 232 0.26 7.07 -4.18
CA LEU A 232 -0.78 6.24 -4.76
C LEU A 232 -1.87 7.16 -5.36
N GLY A 233 -2.23 6.91 -6.61
CA GLY A 233 -3.41 7.51 -7.24
C GLY A 233 -4.46 6.45 -7.57
N ALA A 234 -5.68 6.57 -7.03
CA ALA A 234 -6.71 5.56 -7.20
C ALA A 234 -7.18 5.42 -8.67
N GLY A 235 -7.28 4.18 -9.15
CA GLY A 235 -7.77 3.85 -10.48
C GLY A 235 -7.01 4.56 -11.61
N ARG A 236 -7.73 5.25 -12.49
CA ARG A 236 -7.16 5.95 -13.65
C ARG A 236 -6.12 7.03 -13.30
N HIS A 237 -6.06 7.45 -12.03
CA HIS A 237 -5.13 8.48 -11.56
C HIS A 237 -3.74 7.93 -11.22
N GLN A 238 -3.55 6.61 -11.19
CA GLN A 238 -2.30 5.94 -10.81
C GLN A 238 -1.08 6.47 -11.58
N MET A 239 -1.09 6.35 -12.92
CA MET A 239 0.07 6.73 -13.74
C MET A 239 0.33 8.26 -13.73
N PRO A 240 -0.66 9.14 -13.90
CA PRO A 240 -0.44 10.59 -13.80
C PRO A 240 0.14 11.03 -12.45
N LEU A 241 -0.41 10.57 -11.33
CA LEU A 241 0.03 10.99 -10.00
C LEU A 241 1.38 10.36 -9.61
N ALA A 242 1.65 9.11 -9.99
CA ALA A 242 2.96 8.49 -9.83
C ALA A 242 4.04 9.27 -10.62
N THR A 243 3.74 9.65 -11.86
CA THR A 243 4.64 10.50 -12.67
C THR A 243 4.90 11.84 -11.98
N MET A 244 3.84 12.51 -11.51
CA MET A 244 3.97 13.77 -10.77
C MET A 244 4.81 13.61 -9.50
N SER A 245 4.60 12.53 -8.74
CA SER A 245 5.42 12.19 -7.57
C SER A 245 6.91 12.11 -7.92
N ALA A 246 7.27 11.35 -8.95
CA ALA A 246 8.65 11.21 -9.38
C ALA A 246 9.28 12.57 -9.75
N THR A 247 8.54 13.41 -10.49
CA THR A 247 9.01 14.77 -10.86
C THR A 247 9.14 15.71 -9.66
N MET A 248 8.39 15.49 -8.59
CA MET A 248 8.46 16.24 -7.33
C MET A 248 9.53 15.68 -6.36
N GLY A 249 10.35 14.72 -6.80
CA GLY A 249 11.35 14.09 -5.94
C GLY A 249 10.77 13.06 -4.98
N GLY A 250 9.66 12.43 -5.33
CA GLY A 250 9.02 11.33 -4.60
C GLY A 250 9.27 9.94 -5.18
N HIS A 251 8.70 8.96 -4.51
CA HIS A 251 8.62 7.54 -4.90
C HIS A 251 7.24 7.24 -5.49
N VAL A 252 7.06 6.03 -6.02
CA VAL A 252 5.83 5.69 -6.73
C VAL A 252 5.24 4.38 -6.20
N ARG A 253 3.90 4.33 -6.14
CA ARG A 253 3.16 3.10 -5.86
C ARG A 253 2.22 2.79 -7.02
N VAL A 254 2.25 1.53 -7.46
CA VAL A 254 1.38 0.96 -8.50
C VAL A 254 0.86 -0.41 -8.03
N GLY A 255 0.01 -1.05 -8.83
CA GLY A 255 -0.48 -2.40 -8.56
C GLY A 255 -1.99 -2.52 -8.68
N LEU A 256 -2.46 -3.78 -8.78
CA LEU A 256 -3.87 -4.13 -8.95
C LEU A 256 -4.71 -3.82 -7.72
N GLU A 257 -4.09 -3.65 -6.54
CA GLU A 257 -4.77 -3.08 -5.37
C GLU A 257 -5.35 -1.70 -5.66
N ASP A 258 -4.57 -0.86 -6.34
CA ASP A 258 -4.88 0.56 -6.48
C ASP A 258 -5.62 0.85 -7.81
N ASN A 259 -5.38 0.05 -8.85
CA ASN A 259 -5.96 0.24 -10.17
C ASN A 259 -6.00 -1.08 -10.97
N LEU A 260 -7.17 -1.46 -11.48
CA LEU A 260 -7.33 -2.68 -12.29
C LEU A 260 -6.93 -2.53 -13.77
N TYR A 261 -6.59 -1.33 -14.23
CA TYR A 261 -6.43 -1.02 -15.66
C TYR A 261 -4.98 -0.70 -16.04
N LEU A 262 -4.50 -1.22 -17.17
CA LEU A 262 -3.21 -0.80 -17.73
C LEU A 262 -3.34 0.53 -18.48
N ARG A 263 -4.45 0.71 -19.20
CA ARG A 263 -4.83 1.95 -19.90
C ARG A 263 -6.35 2.05 -19.97
N LYS A 264 -6.86 3.18 -20.49
CA LYS A 264 -8.31 3.42 -20.58
C LYS A 264 -9.02 2.26 -21.30
N GLY A 265 -9.88 1.55 -20.58
CA GLY A 265 -10.68 0.44 -21.11
C GLY A 265 -9.95 -0.90 -21.22
N GLU A 266 -8.68 -1.00 -20.83
CA GLU A 266 -7.89 -2.23 -20.89
C GLU A 266 -7.45 -2.63 -19.48
N LEU A 267 -7.93 -3.79 -19.01
CA LEU A 267 -7.51 -4.35 -17.74
C LEU A 267 -6.02 -4.68 -17.76
N ALA A 268 -5.33 -4.45 -16.66
CA ALA A 268 -3.95 -4.90 -16.51
C ALA A 268 -3.93 -6.44 -16.37
N PRO A 269 -3.12 -7.15 -17.19
CA PRO A 269 -3.08 -8.61 -17.17
C PRO A 269 -2.40 -9.15 -15.90
N ASP A 270 -1.53 -8.36 -15.29
CA ASP A 270 -0.80 -8.66 -14.05
C ASP A 270 -0.26 -7.36 -13.41
N ASN A 271 0.20 -7.46 -12.16
CA ASN A 271 0.89 -6.38 -11.45
C ASN A 271 2.19 -5.93 -12.15
N ALA A 272 2.96 -6.89 -12.69
CA ALA A 272 4.25 -6.62 -13.34
C ALA A 272 4.13 -5.66 -14.54
N SER A 273 3.00 -5.68 -15.24
CA SER A 273 2.74 -4.80 -16.38
C SER A 273 2.59 -3.34 -15.95
N GLN A 274 2.04 -3.08 -14.76
CA GLN A 274 2.00 -1.73 -14.22
C GLN A 274 3.37 -1.28 -13.73
N VAL A 275 4.16 -2.17 -13.12
CA VAL A 275 5.56 -1.88 -12.73
C VAL A 275 6.41 -1.54 -13.96
N ARG A 276 6.34 -2.33 -15.03
CA ARG A 276 7.04 -2.03 -16.30
C ARG A 276 6.62 -0.68 -16.86
N LYS A 277 5.32 -0.38 -16.87
CA LYS A 277 4.81 0.89 -17.39
C LYS A 277 5.31 2.11 -16.62
N ILE A 278 5.31 2.08 -15.28
CA ILE A 278 5.85 3.22 -14.51
C ILE A 278 7.37 3.30 -14.66
N ARG A 279 8.08 2.17 -14.76
CA ARG A 279 9.52 2.14 -15.03
C ARG A 279 9.87 2.80 -16.37
N GLU A 280 9.13 2.53 -17.44
CA GLU A 280 9.33 3.20 -18.74
C GLU A 280 9.23 4.73 -18.63
N VAL A 281 8.30 5.23 -17.80
CA VAL A 281 8.16 6.67 -17.53
C VAL A 281 9.38 7.19 -16.76
N LEU A 282 9.82 6.48 -15.72
CA LEU A 282 11.00 6.87 -14.92
C LEU A 282 12.28 6.89 -15.77
N ASP A 283 12.48 5.88 -16.61
CA ASP A 283 13.58 5.80 -17.56
C ASP A 283 13.53 6.99 -18.53
N GLY A 284 12.34 7.35 -19.03
CA GLY A 284 12.14 8.54 -19.87
C GLY A 284 12.43 9.87 -19.16
N LEU A 285 12.27 9.92 -17.84
CA LEU A 285 12.65 11.06 -16.99
C LEU A 285 14.14 11.05 -16.59
N SER A 286 14.93 10.10 -17.10
CA SER A 286 16.34 9.88 -16.72
C SER A 286 16.55 9.59 -15.23
N LEU A 287 15.54 8.98 -14.58
CA LEU A 287 15.60 8.52 -13.21
C LEU A 287 15.97 7.04 -13.18
N GLU A 288 16.68 6.61 -12.14
CA GLU A 288 17.00 5.20 -11.94
C GLU A 288 16.05 4.60 -10.89
N ILE A 289 15.68 3.33 -11.04
CA ILE A 289 14.90 2.61 -10.02
C ILE A 289 15.80 2.15 -8.88
N ALA A 290 15.26 2.12 -7.66
CA ALA A 290 15.95 1.58 -6.50
C ALA A 290 15.92 0.03 -6.51
N THR A 291 17.01 -0.61 -6.14
CA THR A 291 16.99 -2.03 -5.75
C THR A 291 16.33 -2.20 -4.37
N PRO A 292 15.96 -3.43 -3.97
CA PRO A 292 15.47 -3.68 -2.61
C PRO A 292 16.45 -3.24 -1.52
N ASP A 293 17.75 -3.45 -1.69
CA ASP A 293 18.76 -3.05 -0.69
C ASP A 293 18.96 -1.54 -0.61
N GLU A 294 18.87 -0.85 -1.76
CA GLU A 294 18.81 0.61 -1.78
C GLU A 294 17.56 1.11 -1.05
N ALA A 295 16.40 0.48 -1.25
CA ALA A 295 15.18 0.80 -0.52
C ALA A 295 15.32 0.55 1.00
N ARG A 296 15.94 -0.58 1.40
CA ARG A 296 16.26 -0.86 2.82
C ARG A 296 17.13 0.23 3.44
N THR A 297 18.17 0.64 2.73
CA THR A 297 19.09 1.69 3.17
C THR A 297 18.37 3.04 3.31
N MET A 298 17.58 3.41 2.29
CA MET A 298 16.83 4.67 2.27
C MET A 298 15.81 4.74 3.43
N LEU A 299 15.16 3.63 3.75
CA LEU A 299 14.06 3.59 4.73
C LEU A 299 14.49 3.11 6.12
N GLY A 300 15.76 2.78 6.32
CA GLY A 300 16.29 2.28 7.59
C GLY A 300 15.64 0.98 8.04
N LEU A 301 15.46 0.04 7.10
CA LEU A 301 14.83 -1.26 7.38
C LEU A 301 15.80 -2.23 8.03
N LYS A 302 15.28 -3.16 8.84
CA LYS A 302 16.07 -4.10 9.62
C LYS A 302 16.74 -5.23 8.81
N GLY A 303 16.35 -5.46 7.56
CA GLY A 303 16.90 -6.53 6.73
C GLY A 303 16.01 -7.77 6.66
N ALA A 304 16.08 -8.48 5.53
CA ALA A 304 15.26 -9.65 5.24
C ALA A 304 15.59 -10.86 6.13
N ASP A 305 16.77 -10.90 6.76
CA ASP A 305 17.19 -11.93 7.71
C ASP A 305 16.58 -11.74 9.11
N GLN A 306 16.00 -10.57 9.39
CA GLN A 306 15.40 -10.23 10.69
C GLN A 306 13.86 -10.28 10.71
N VAL A 307 13.26 -11.06 9.80
CA VAL A 307 11.81 -11.33 9.75
C VAL A 307 11.49 -12.77 10.17
N ALA A 308 10.26 -13.04 10.59
CA ALA A 308 9.84 -14.33 11.16
C ALA A 308 9.12 -15.27 10.15
N PHE A 309 9.56 -15.26 8.90
CA PHE A 309 9.08 -16.13 7.81
C PHE A 309 10.19 -16.40 6.78
#